data_AF-A0A2T2TZ14-F1
#
_entry.id   AF-A0A2T2TZ14-F1
#
_cell.length_a   1.000
_cell.length_b   1.000
_cell.length_c   1.000
_cell.angle_alpha   90.00
_cell.angle_beta   90.00
_cell.angle_gamma   90.00
#
_symmetry.space_group_name_H-M   'P 1'
#
loop_
_entity.id
_entity.type
_entity.pdbx_description
1 polymer ?
#
loop_
_entity_poly.entity_id
_entity_poly.type
_entity_poly.pdbx_seq_one_letter_code
_entity_poly.pdbx_strand_id
1 'polypeptide(L)'
;MADPLLIGGVLIACFVAYNIGGSTTGPAFGPAVGADVLSKTTAGLLMGIAFFVGAFTIGRRVVDTLGTELVHDPNIFTLEASIIVLGFIGGALFLGNYA
;
A
#
# COMPACT_ATOMS: atom_id res chain seq x y z
N MET A 1 13.26 -24.60 1.52
CA MET A 1 13.32 -23.72 2.71
C MET A 1 13.14 -22.31 2.18
N ALA A 2 12.14 -21.55 2.63
CA ALA A 2 11.94 -20.19 2.11
C ALA A 2 13.02 -19.26 2.66
N ASP A 3 13.51 -18.33 1.82
CA ASP A 3 14.52 -17.34 2.20
C ASP A 3 13.94 -16.40 3.29
N PRO A 4 14.60 -16.26 4.46
CA PRO A 4 14.16 -15.35 5.51
C PRO A 4 13.94 -13.90 5.04
N LEU A 5 14.74 -13.42 4.08
CA LEU A 5 14.58 -12.08 3.52
C LEU A 5 13.27 -11.95 2.74
N LEU A 6 12.91 -12.98 1.96
CA LEU A 6 11.66 -13.01 1.21
C LEU A 6 10.45 -12.99 2.15
N ILE A 7 10.50 -13.79 3.23
CA ILE A 7 9.44 -13.79 4.25
C ILE A 7 9.32 -12.41 4.89
N GLY A 8 10.44 -11.81 5.29
CA GLY A 8 10.48 -10.46 5.87
C GLY A 8 9.91 -9.41 4.92
N GLY A 9 10.25 -9.48 3.63
CA GLY A 9 9.74 -8.56 2.63
C GLY A 9 8.25 -8.68 2.37
N VAL A 10 7.69 -9.88 2.37
CA VAL A 10 6.24 -10.07 2.29
C VAL A 10 5.53 -9.47 3.51
N LEU A 11 6.08 -9.68 4.72
CA LEU A 11 5.52 -9.09 5.94
C LEU A 11 5.52 -7.56 5.91
N ILE A 12 6.63 -6.95 5.46
CA ILE A 12 6.74 -5.50 5.31
C ILE A 12 5.78 -4.99 4.21
N ALA A 13 5.66 -5.68 3.08
CA ALA A 13 4.71 -5.31 2.04
C ALA A 13 3.25 -5.35 2.55
N CYS A 14 2.89 -6.36 3.35
CA CYS A 14 1.58 -6.43 4.00
C CYS A 14 1.37 -5.27 4.98
N PHE A 15 2.39 -4.91 5.77
CA PHE A 15 2.34 -3.77 6.68
C PHE A 15 2.12 -2.45 5.93
N VAL A 16 2.83 -2.24 4.82
CA VAL A 16 2.63 -1.07 3.95
C VAL A 16 1.22 -1.05 3.37
N ALA A 17 0.74 -2.17 2.83
CA ALA A 17 -0.59 -2.27 2.23
C ALA A 17 -1.71 -1.91 3.22
N TYR A 18 -1.60 -2.38 4.46
CA TYR A 18 -2.54 -2.04 5.53
C TYR A 18 -2.58 -0.52 5.79
N ASN A 19 -1.40 0.09 5.92
CA ASN A 19 -1.30 1.52 6.20
C ASN A 19 -1.77 2.40 5.03
N ILE A 20 -1.45 2.03 3.78
CA ILE A 20 -1.95 2.71 2.59
C ILE A 20 -3.48 2.71 2.57
N GLY A 21 -4.11 1.56 2.89
CA GLY A 21 -5.58 1.46 2.93
C GLY A 21 -6.18 2.47 3.90
N GLY A 22 -5.66 2.55 5.13
CA GLY A 22 -6.09 3.53 6.13
C GLY A 22 -5.96 4.98 5.67
N SER A 23 -4.77 5.38 5.19
CA SER A 23 -4.48 6.76 4.80
C SER A 23 -5.28 7.24 3.59
N THR A 24 -5.66 6.33 2.69
CA THR A 24 -6.36 6.67 1.43
C THR A 24 -7.88 6.60 1.54
N THR A 25 -8.41 5.83 2.48
CA THR A 25 -9.88 5.72 2.69
C THR A 25 -10.47 7.05 3.14
N GLY A 26 -9.76 7.78 4.01
CA GLY A 26 -10.19 9.06 4.54
C GLY A 26 -10.47 10.10 3.44
N PRO A 27 -9.50 10.43 2.57
CA PRO A 27 -9.73 11.35 1.46
C PRO A 27 -10.80 10.87 0.45
N ALA A 28 -10.89 9.56 0.20
CA ALA A 28 -11.81 9.01 -0.78
C ALA A 28 -13.29 9.01 -0.31
N PHE A 29 -13.53 8.65 0.95
CA PHE A 29 -14.88 8.47 1.51
C PHE A 29 -15.25 9.48 2.59
N GLY A 30 -14.31 10.33 3.05
CA GLY A 30 -14.51 11.33 4.08
C GLY A 30 -15.71 12.25 3.84
N PRO A 31 -15.92 12.80 2.63
CA PRO A 31 -17.09 13.60 2.32
C PRO A 31 -18.41 12.81 2.44
N ALA A 32 -18.45 11.57 1.96
CA ALA A 32 -19.66 10.74 1.97
C ALA A 32 -20.03 10.25 3.38
N VAL A 33 -19.02 9.91 4.19
CA VAL A 33 -19.19 9.54 5.60
C VAL A 33 -19.53 10.78 6.44
N GLY A 34 -18.88 11.91 6.19
CA GLY A 34 -19.14 13.17 6.92
C GLY A 34 -20.50 13.80 6.59
N ALA A 35 -21.09 13.48 5.45
CA ALA A 35 -22.44 13.88 5.06
C ALA A 35 -23.53 12.87 5.47
N ASP A 36 -23.19 11.85 6.27
CA ASP A 36 -24.09 10.76 6.70
C ASP A 36 -24.75 9.97 5.54
N VAL A 37 -24.16 10.00 4.35
CA VAL A 37 -24.63 9.22 3.19
C VAL A 37 -24.19 7.76 3.30
N LEU A 38 -23.00 7.53 3.87
CA LEU A 38 -22.44 6.19 4.06
C LEU A 38 -21.93 6.00 5.49
N SER A 39 -22.14 4.80 6.04
CA SER A 39 -21.50 4.41 7.29
C SER A 39 -19.99 4.16 7.08
N LYS A 40 -19.20 4.32 8.15
CA LYS A 40 -17.75 3.98 8.15
C LYS A 40 -17.48 2.56 7.68
N THR A 41 -18.31 1.61 8.11
CA THR A 41 -18.19 0.18 7.74
C THR A 41 -18.46 -0.03 6.25
N THR A 42 -19.50 0.61 5.71
CA THR A 42 -19.82 0.53 4.27
C THR A 42 -18.72 1.15 3.42
N ALA A 43 -18.19 2.31 3.83
CA ALA A 43 -17.07 2.97 3.15
C ALA A 43 -15.82 2.08 3.13
N GLY A 44 -15.47 1.47 4.26
CA GLY A 44 -14.34 0.53 4.35
C GLY A 44 -14.52 -0.70 3.44
N LEU A 45 -15.73 -1.28 3.40
CA LEU A 45 -16.03 -2.42 2.53
C LEU A 45 -15.91 -2.06 1.05
N LEU A 46 -16.51 -0.94 0.64
CA LEU A 46 -16.44 -0.45 -0.73
C LEU A 46 -15.00 -0.16 -1.14
N MET A 47 -14.25 0.50 -0.26
CA MET A 47 -12.83 0.76 -0.47
C MET A 47 -12.07 -0.56 -0.67
N GLY A 48 -12.22 -1.54 0.22
CA GLY A 48 -11.52 -2.81 0.14
C GLY A 48 -11.78 -3.56 -1.18
N ILE A 49 -13.04 -3.63 -1.61
CA ILE A 49 -13.41 -4.27 -2.89
C ILE A 49 -12.82 -3.50 -4.08
N ALA A 50 -12.99 -2.18 -4.12
CA ALA A 50 -12.49 -1.34 -5.20
C ALA A 50 -10.96 -1.38 -5.28
N PHE A 51 -10.26 -1.32 -4.14
CA PHE A 51 -8.80 -1.43 -4.07
C PHE A 51 -8.32 -2.80 -4.54
N PHE A 52 -8.98 -3.89 -4.13
CA PHE A 52 -8.60 -5.22 -4.57
C PHE A 52 -8.71 -5.37 -6.09
N VAL A 53 -9.82 -4.91 -6.68
CA VAL A 53 -10.03 -4.91 -8.13
C VAL A 53 -9.00 -4.01 -8.84
N GLY A 54 -8.77 -2.80 -8.33
CA GLY A 54 -7.78 -1.87 -8.87
C GLY A 54 -6.35 -2.40 -8.82
N ALA A 55 -5.95 -3.02 -7.70
CA ALA A 55 -4.65 -3.63 -7.52
C ALA A 55 -4.41 -4.77 -8.53
N PHE A 56 -5.41 -5.62 -8.74
CA PHE A 56 -5.29 -6.72 -9.70
C PHE A 56 -5.28 -6.24 -11.16
N THR A 57 -6.05 -5.21 -11.49
CA THR A 57 -6.23 -4.75 -12.89
C THR A 57 -5.17 -3.74 -13.34
N ILE A 58 -5.04 -2.64 -12.59
CA ILE A 58 -4.22 -1.48 -12.97
C ILE A 58 -2.92 -1.42 -12.16
N GLY A 59 -2.96 -1.85 -10.89
CA GLY A 59 -1.84 -1.76 -9.96
C GLY A 59 -0.55 -2.43 -10.45
N ARG A 60 -0.65 -3.50 -11.25
CA ARG A 60 0.51 -4.15 -11.86
C ARG A 60 1.34 -3.21 -12.74
N ARG A 61 0.68 -2.36 -13.53
CA ARG A 61 1.38 -1.37 -14.38
C ARG A 61 2.15 -0.35 -13.54
N VAL A 62 1.62 0.02 -12.38
CA VAL A 62 2.30 0.94 -11.45
C VAL A 62 3.57 0.29 -10.92
N VAL A 63 3.49 -0.98 -10.48
CA VAL A 63 4.67 -1.72 -10.00
C VAL A 63 5.74 -1.81 -11.09
N ASP A 64 5.34 -2.08 -12.33
CA ASP A 64 6.27 -2.12 -13.47
C ASP A 64 6.97 -0.77 -13.66
N THR A 65 6.20 0.34 -13.71
CA THR A 65 6.76 1.69 -13.83
C THR A 65 7.70 2.05 -12.66
N LEU A 66 7.34 1.72 -11.42
CA LEU A 66 8.20 1.95 -10.26
C LEU A 66 9.52 1.17 -10.38
N GLY A 67 9.47 -0.06 -10.88
CA GLY A 67 10.61 -0.96 -10.97
C GLY A 67 11.53 -0.70 -12.18
N THR A 68 11.01 -0.20 -13.29
CA THR A 68 11.78 -0.06 -14.54
C THR A 68 12.01 1.39 -14.97
N GLU A 69 11.10 2.30 -14.66
CA GLU A 69 11.16 3.68 -15.14
C GLU A 69 11.62 4.69 -14.08
N LEU A 70 11.35 4.45 -12.80
CA LEU A 70 11.83 5.34 -11.74
C LEU A 70 13.22 4.96 -11.22
N VAL A 71 13.53 3.67 -11.19
CA VAL A 71 14.86 3.16 -10.83
C VAL A 71 15.49 2.55 -12.06
N HIS A 72 16.35 3.32 -12.72
CA HIS A 72 16.97 2.90 -13.99
C HIS A 72 18.09 1.86 -13.84
N ASP A 73 18.68 1.73 -12.64
CA ASP A 73 19.70 0.70 -12.38
C ASP A 73 19.07 -0.48 -11.62
N PRO A 74 18.89 -1.65 -12.27
CA PRO A 74 18.29 -2.83 -11.67
C PRO A 74 19.07 -3.35 -10.46
N ASN A 75 20.36 -3.02 -10.34
CA ASN A 75 21.19 -3.47 -9.22
C ASN A 75 20.87 -2.73 -7.92
N ILE A 76 20.16 -1.61 -7.98
CA ILE A 76 19.77 -0.83 -6.80
C ILE A 76 18.50 -1.42 -6.16
N PHE A 77 17.62 -2.04 -6.95
CA PHE A 77 16.37 -2.63 -6.47
C PHE A 77 16.56 -4.07 -5.97
N THR A 78 17.54 -4.27 -5.09
CA THR A 78 17.73 -5.56 -4.42
C THR A 78 16.60 -5.83 -3.43
N LEU A 79 16.39 -7.11 -3.09
CA LEU A 79 15.38 -7.51 -2.12
C LEU A 79 15.57 -6.77 -0.78
N GLU A 80 16.81 -6.64 -0.31
CA GLU A 80 17.14 -5.92 0.92
C GLU A 80 16.78 -4.42 0.82
N ALA A 81 17.17 -3.75 -0.27
CA ALA A 81 16.86 -2.35 -0.48
C ALA A 81 15.34 -2.10 -0.55
N SER A 82 14.60 -2.96 -1.27
CA SER A 82 13.13 -2.87 -1.33
C SER A 82 12.49 -3.00 0.04
N ILE A 83 12.98 -3.91 0.89
CA ILE A 83 12.47 -4.09 2.26
C ILE A 83 12.69 -2.83 3.09
N ILE A 84 13.88 -2.24 3.02
CA ILE A 84 14.22 -1.02 3.76
C ILE A 84 13.33 0.14 3.31
N VAL A 85 13.23 0.36 1.99
CA VAL A 85 12.40 1.44 1.42
C VAL A 85 10.94 1.26 1.79
N LEU A 86 10.38 0.05 1.63
CA LEU A 86 9.01 -0.25 2.04
C LEU A 86 8.82 -0.07 3.56
N GLY A 87 9.82 -0.42 4.37
CA GLY A 87 9.82 -0.19 5.80
C GLY A 87 9.69 1.29 6.15
N PHE A 88 10.46 2.17 5.48
CA PHE A 88 10.36 3.62 5.66
C PHE A 88 8.99 4.15 5.22
N ILE A 89 8.49 3.73 4.06
CA ILE A 89 7.16 4.13 3.55
C ILE A 89 6.06 3.71 4.53
N GLY A 90 6.08 2.45 4.95
CA GLY A 90 5.11 1.90 5.90
C GLY A 90 5.18 2.59 7.25
N GLY A 91 6.39 2.85 7.75
CA GLY A 91 6.60 3.55 9.01
C GLY A 91 6.10 4.99 8.98
N ALA A 92 6.36 5.72 7.90
CA ALA A 92 5.86 7.08 7.72
C ALA A 92 4.32 7.11 7.65
N LEU A 93 3.71 6.19 6.90
CA LEU A 93 2.25 6.08 6.82
C LEU A 93 1.63 5.66 8.15
N PHE A 94 2.28 4.75 8.88
CA PHE A 94 1.82 4.33 10.20
C PHE A 94 1.79 5.49 11.18
N LEU A 95 2.86 6.28 11.24
CA LEU A 95 2.90 7.50 12.06
C LEU A 95 1.81 8.49 11.63
N GLY A 96 1.60 8.68 10.33
CA GLY A 96 0.55 9.54 9.79
C GLY A 96 -0.88 9.04 10.01
N ASN A 97 -1.08 7.73 10.18
CA ASN A 97 -2.39 7.14 10.51
C ASN A 97 -2.70 7.20 12.01
N TYR A 98 -1.66 7.21 12.85
CA TYR A 98 -1.80 7.22 14.30
C TYR A 98 -1.95 8.63 14.88
N ALA A 99 -1.30 9.63 14.26
CA ALA A 99 -1.40 11.04 14.61
C ALA A 99 -2.69 11.68 14.09
#